data_AF-A0A957BX07-F1
#
_entry.id   AF-A0A957BX07-F1
#
_cell.length_a   1.000
_cell.length_b   1.000
_cell.length_c   1.000
_cell.angle_alpha   90.00
_cell.angle_beta   90.00
_cell.angle_gamma   90.00
#
_symmetry.space_group_name_H-M   'P 1'
#
loop_
_entity.id
_entity.type
_entity.pdbx_description
1 polymer ?
#
loop_
_entity_poly.entity_id
_entity_poly.type
_entity_poly.pdbx_seq_one_letter_code
_entity_poly.pdbx_strand_id
1 'polypeptide(L)'
;MDDFFGPDDTQYWNEPDFLLGLLVSFLANKLNAEFGITLIVRGTVMTGTLVSERAYLGRMNDLFKTIAKSSLMNPSDEDLSALEEAFGFEDMAEDIYTGDDDDETDEELAFPPIRYLHLRDPYILYPGAAMSFTESPLPILRLRLTEVDGWLPGRVNVIDRTGGDFEPPFHGDRFTQ
;
A
#
# COMPACT_ATOMS: atom_id res chain seq x y z
N MET A 1 11.74 -24.60 38.59
CA MET A 1 12.95 -23.84 38.21
C MET A 1 12.72 -23.53 36.76
N ASP A 2 11.87 -22.54 36.59
CA ASP A 2 11.39 -22.00 35.32
C ASP A 2 12.30 -20.83 34.95
N ASP A 3 12.43 -20.61 33.64
CA ASP A 3 13.18 -19.54 32.93
C ASP A 3 14.32 -20.07 32.03
N PHE A 4 13.96 -20.94 31.08
CA PHE A 4 14.83 -21.37 29.96
C PHE A 4 14.24 -20.99 28.58
N PHE A 5 13.37 -19.98 28.51
CA PHE A 5 12.82 -19.46 27.26
C PHE A 5 12.96 -17.94 27.23
N GLY A 6 14.17 -17.46 26.95
CA GLY A 6 14.31 -16.14 26.33
C GLY A 6 13.67 -16.15 24.93
N PRO A 7 13.32 -14.99 24.36
CA PRO A 7 12.83 -14.92 22.98
C PRO A 7 13.83 -15.65 22.08
N ASP A 8 13.31 -16.51 21.22
CA ASP A 8 14.09 -17.35 20.32
C ASP A 8 14.75 -16.44 19.26
N ASP A 9 15.97 -15.95 19.54
CA ASP A 9 16.81 -15.10 18.67
C ASP A 9 17.10 -15.71 17.29
N THR A 10 16.58 -16.91 17.01
CA THR A 10 16.75 -17.64 15.75
C THR A 10 15.74 -17.26 14.66
N GLN A 11 14.94 -16.20 14.83
CA GLN A 11 13.92 -15.79 13.85
C GLN A 11 13.92 -14.30 13.48
N TYR A 12 14.94 -13.53 13.87
CA TYR A 12 15.03 -12.11 13.53
C TYR A 12 14.93 -11.82 12.02
N TRP A 13 15.37 -12.75 11.16
CA TRP A 13 15.27 -12.64 9.69
C TRP A 13 13.86 -12.85 9.13
N ASN A 14 12.89 -13.29 9.93
CA ASN A 14 11.49 -13.41 9.50
C ASN A 14 10.66 -12.18 9.86
N GLU A 15 11.22 -11.24 10.62
CA GLU A 15 10.50 -10.02 10.99
C GLU A 15 10.54 -9.02 9.83
N PRO A 16 9.40 -8.36 9.53
CA PRO A 16 9.39 -7.32 8.52
C PRO A 16 10.28 -6.15 8.95
N ASP A 17 10.85 -5.42 7.97
CA ASP A 17 11.57 -4.18 8.24
C ASP A 17 10.67 -3.23 9.06
N PHE A 18 11.11 -2.90 10.27
CA PHE A 18 10.34 -2.11 11.22
C PHE A 18 9.97 -0.72 10.66
N LEU A 19 10.91 -0.06 9.97
CA LEU A 19 10.68 1.26 9.41
C LEU A 19 9.70 1.21 8.24
N LEU A 20 9.79 0.18 7.40
CA LEU A 20 8.81 -0.07 6.35
C LEU A 20 7.43 -0.33 6.95
N GLY A 21 7.35 -1.13 8.02
CA GLY A 21 6.11 -1.39 8.75
C GLY A 21 5.49 -0.12 9.32
N LEU A 22 6.28 0.74 9.96
CA LEU A 22 5.85 2.05 10.46
C LEU A 22 5.33 2.96 9.34
N LEU A 23 6.02 2.98 8.21
CA LEU A 23 5.66 3.79 7.06
C LEU A 23 4.34 3.31 6.44
N VAL A 24 4.15 2.00 6.31
CA VAL A 24 2.88 1.43 5.82
C VAL A 24 1.76 1.69 6.82
N SER A 25 2.00 1.52 8.12
CA SER A 25 0.98 1.70 9.13
C SER A 25 0.56 3.14 9.30
N PHE A 26 1.52 4.04 9.44
CA PHE A 26 1.23 5.43 9.74
C PHE A 26 0.89 6.23 8.48
N LEU A 27 1.74 6.18 7.46
CA LEU A 27 1.55 7.03 6.28
C LEU A 27 0.46 6.45 5.37
N ALA A 28 0.59 5.20 4.96
CA ALA A 28 -0.36 4.62 4.01
C ALA A 28 -1.71 4.34 4.68
N ASN A 29 -1.77 3.56 5.76
CA ASN A 29 -3.04 3.14 6.33
C ASN A 29 -3.71 4.22 7.20
N LYS A 30 -3.00 4.81 8.18
CA LYS A 30 -3.59 5.81 9.09
C LYS A 30 -3.85 7.16 8.43
N LEU A 31 -2.88 7.71 7.70
CA LEU A 31 -3.01 9.02 7.04
C LEU A 31 -3.59 8.95 5.63
N ASN A 32 -3.80 7.75 5.08
CA ASN A 32 -4.25 7.54 3.70
C ASN A 32 -3.36 8.27 2.66
N ALA A 33 -2.06 8.36 2.94
CA ALA A 33 -1.09 8.99 2.05
C ALA A 33 -0.69 8.04 0.92
N GLU A 34 -0.52 8.58 -0.28
CA GLU A 34 -0.04 7.85 -1.44
C GLU A 34 1.37 8.32 -1.82
N PHE A 35 2.29 7.39 -2.03
CA PHE A 35 3.63 7.77 -2.46
C PHE A 35 4.33 6.68 -3.24
N GLY A 36 5.20 7.10 -4.15
CA GLY A 36 6.06 6.17 -4.88
C GLY A 36 6.94 5.40 -3.91
N ILE A 37 7.10 4.11 -4.13
CA ILE A 37 8.05 3.27 -3.42
C ILE A 37 8.68 2.29 -4.42
N THR A 38 9.96 1.99 -4.22
CA THR A 38 10.64 0.91 -4.91
C THR A 38 10.98 -0.17 -3.90
N LEU A 39 10.64 -1.41 -4.21
CA LEU A 39 10.85 -2.59 -3.38
C LEU A 39 11.82 -3.54 -4.07
N ILE A 40 12.65 -4.18 -3.26
CA ILE A 40 13.50 -5.30 -3.67
C ILE A 40 12.90 -6.53 -2.99
N VAL A 41 12.40 -7.47 -3.78
CA VAL A 41 11.70 -8.68 -3.32
C VAL A 41 12.32 -9.89 -4.03
N ARG A 42 13.07 -10.70 -3.28
CA ARG A 42 13.78 -11.91 -3.75
C ARG A 42 14.59 -11.66 -5.02
N GLY A 43 15.32 -10.54 -5.05
CA GLY A 43 16.13 -10.11 -6.20
C GLY A 43 15.36 -9.46 -7.36
N THR A 44 14.03 -9.35 -7.26
CA THR A 44 13.19 -8.59 -8.20
C THR A 44 13.05 -7.16 -7.72
N VAL A 45 13.25 -6.18 -8.61
CA VAL A 45 13.00 -4.78 -8.30
C VAL A 45 11.61 -4.42 -8.81
N MET A 46 10.77 -3.87 -7.95
CA MET A 46 9.42 -3.43 -8.28
C MET A 46 9.23 -1.98 -7.85
N THR A 47 8.59 -1.16 -8.68
CA THR A 47 8.23 0.20 -8.31
C THR A 47 6.74 0.41 -8.49
N GLY A 48 6.12 1.21 -7.63
CA GLY A 48 4.68 1.50 -7.70
C GLY A 48 4.32 2.59 -6.72
N THR A 49 3.03 2.90 -6.63
CA THR A 49 2.51 3.80 -5.59
C THR A 49 2.04 2.97 -4.41
N LEU A 50 2.63 3.17 -3.22
CA LEU A 50 2.11 2.62 -1.98
C LEU A 50 0.76 3.28 -1.69
N VAL A 51 -0.23 2.45 -1.38
CA VAL A 51 -1.60 2.88 -1.06
C VAL A 51 -2.08 2.20 0.22
N SER A 52 -3.11 2.78 0.84
CA SER A 52 -3.79 2.18 1.99
C SER A 52 -4.46 0.85 1.62
N GLU A 53 -4.69 0.00 2.62
CA GLU A 53 -5.46 -1.23 2.43
C GLU A 53 -6.88 -0.97 1.93
N ARG A 54 -7.57 0.06 2.45
CA ARG A 54 -8.89 0.46 1.93
C ARG A 54 -8.85 0.83 0.45
N ALA A 55 -7.87 1.63 0.05
CA ALA A 55 -7.67 1.96 -1.37
C ALA A 55 -7.37 0.71 -2.20
N TYR A 56 -6.69 -0.27 -1.61
CA TYR A 56 -6.45 -1.56 -2.25
C TYR A 56 -7.72 -2.38 -2.46
N LEU A 57 -8.52 -2.55 -1.41
CA LEU A 57 -9.75 -3.33 -1.47
C LEU A 57 -10.77 -2.70 -2.43
N GLY A 58 -10.90 -1.37 -2.42
CA GLY A 58 -11.76 -0.65 -3.37
C GLY A 58 -11.36 -0.89 -4.83
N ARG A 59 -10.05 -0.91 -5.13
CA ARG A 59 -9.56 -1.20 -6.48
C ARG A 59 -9.72 -2.66 -6.90
N MET A 60 -9.53 -3.59 -5.96
CA MET A 60 -9.81 -5.01 -6.21
C MET A 60 -11.29 -5.20 -6.53
N ASN A 61 -12.18 -4.53 -5.80
CA ASN A 61 -13.61 -4.51 -6.06
C ASN A 61 -13.91 -4.01 -7.49
N ASP A 62 -13.36 -2.86 -7.86
CA ASP A 62 -13.54 -2.28 -9.21
C ASP A 62 -13.03 -3.21 -10.31
N LEU A 63 -11.88 -3.86 -10.09
CA LEU A 63 -11.32 -4.85 -11.01
C LEU A 63 -12.27 -6.05 -11.19
N PHE A 64 -12.77 -6.63 -10.10
CA PHE A 64 -13.72 -7.74 -10.16
C PHE A 64 -15.03 -7.33 -10.82
N LYS A 65 -15.56 -6.14 -10.50
CA LYS A 65 -16.75 -5.57 -11.14
C LYS A 65 -16.53 -5.42 -12.64
N THR A 66 -15.36 -4.94 -13.06
CA THR A 66 -15.02 -4.77 -14.49
C THR A 66 -14.96 -6.12 -15.21
N ILE A 67 -14.29 -7.11 -14.61
CA ILE A 67 -14.20 -8.47 -15.19
C ILE A 67 -15.58 -9.10 -15.29
N ALA A 68 -16.40 -9.03 -14.25
CA ALA A 68 -17.73 -9.62 -14.25
C ALA A 68 -18.68 -8.90 -15.22
N LYS A 69 -18.65 -7.56 -15.31
CA LYS A 69 -19.41 -6.83 -16.32
C LYS A 69 -18.99 -7.22 -17.74
N SER A 70 -17.71 -7.50 -17.97
CA SER A 70 -17.20 -7.94 -19.28
C SER A 70 -17.59 -9.37 -19.67
N SER A 71 -17.92 -10.23 -18.70
CA SER A 71 -18.31 -11.62 -18.95
C SER A 71 -19.82 -11.79 -19.16
N LEU A 72 -20.64 -10.80 -18.75
CA LEU A 72 -22.08 -10.79 -18.96
C LEU A 72 -22.43 -10.33 -20.38
N MET A 73 -23.20 -11.14 -21.10
CA MET A 73 -23.79 -10.75 -22.39
C MET A 73 -25.14 -10.06 -22.14
N ASN A 74 -25.23 -8.76 -22.42
CA ASN A 74 -26.42 -7.91 -22.20
C ASN A 74 -26.94 -7.97 -20.74
N PRO A 75 -26.16 -7.50 -19.75
CA PRO A 75 -26.60 -7.47 -18.36
C PRO A 75 -27.85 -6.61 -18.21
N SER A 76 -28.82 -7.08 -17.42
CA SER A 76 -29.94 -6.27 -16.96
C SER A 76 -29.51 -5.35 -15.81
N ASP A 77 -30.29 -4.31 -15.53
CA ASP A 77 -30.01 -3.41 -14.40
C ASP A 77 -30.02 -4.16 -13.05
N GLU A 78 -30.84 -5.21 -12.93
CA GLU A 78 -30.91 -6.07 -11.74
C GLU A 78 -29.62 -6.90 -11.56
N ASP A 79 -29.03 -7.40 -12.65
CA ASP A 79 -27.74 -8.12 -12.60
C ASP A 79 -26.60 -7.21 -12.15
N LEU A 80 -26.62 -5.93 -12.57
CA LEU A 80 -25.61 -4.95 -12.19
C LEU A 80 -25.73 -4.55 -10.72
N SER A 81 -26.95 -4.38 -10.21
CA SER A 81 -27.18 -4.08 -8.79
C SER A 81 -26.80 -5.24 -7.88
N ALA A 82 -27.14 -6.48 -8.26
CA ALA A 82 -26.74 -7.67 -7.49
C ALA A 82 -25.21 -7.84 -7.43
N LEU A 83 -24.52 -7.49 -8.52
CA LEU A 83 -23.06 -7.48 -8.56
C LEU A 83 -22.46 -6.42 -7.63
N GLU A 84 -23.07 -5.24 -7.55
CA GLU A 84 -22.61 -4.15 -6.70
C GLU A 84 -22.77 -4.47 -5.21
N GLU A 85 -23.89 -5.10 -4.82
CA GLU A 85 -24.13 -5.56 -3.45
C GLU A 85 -23.18 -6.69 -3.03
N ALA A 86 -22.88 -7.63 -3.94
CA ALA A 86 -22.05 -8.79 -3.64
C ALA A 86 -20.57 -8.46 -3.35
N PHE A 87 -20.07 -7.30 -3.78
CA PHE A 87 -18.65 -6.95 -3.69
C PHE A 87 -18.34 -5.75 -2.75
N GLY A 88 -19.19 -5.49 -1.75
CA GLY A 88 -18.91 -4.49 -0.69
C GLY A 88 -17.88 -4.97 0.33
N PHE A 89 -16.59 -4.97 -0.02
CA PHE A 89 -15.50 -5.42 0.88
C PHE A 89 -14.83 -4.32 1.70
N GLU A 90 -15.29 -3.06 1.58
CA GLU A 90 -14.65 -1.93 2.26
C GLU A 90 -14.62 -2.11 3.80
N ASP A 91 -15.60 -2.85 4.36
CA ASP A 91 -15.69 -3.14 5.80
C ASP A 91 -14.74 -4.27 6.28
N MET A 92 -13.97 -4.91 5.38
CA MET A 92 -13.06 -6.02 5.71
C MET A 92 -11.59 -5.62 5.84
N ALA A 93 -11.28 -4.32 5.76
CA ALA A 93 -9.90 -3.84 5.87
C ALA A 93 -9.31 -4.15 7.25
N GLU A 94 -8.06 -4.65 7.30
CA GLU A 94 -7.33 -4.92 8.55
C GLU A 94 -6.95 -3.61 9.30
N ASP A 95 -7.21 -2.44 8.71
CA ASP A 95 -6.86 -1.10 9.21
C ASP A 95 -7.94 -0.41 10.08
N ILE A 96 -8.81 -1.19 10.75
CA ILE A 96 -9.77 -0.64 11.72
C ILE A 96 -8.98 -0.16 12.96
N TYR A 97 -8.56 1.10 12.93
CA TYR A 97 -8.05 1.80 14.10
C TYR A 97 -9.24 2.12 15.02
N THR A 98 -9.44 1.31 16.06
CA THR A 98 -10.32 1.64 17.18
C THR A 98 -9.65 2.76 17.98
N GLY A 99 -9.93 4.02 17.66
CA GLY A 99 -9.20 5.14 18.27
C GLY A 99 -9.90 6.48 18.14
N ASP A 100 -11.23 6.49 18.17
CA ASP A 100 -12.05 7.70 18.36
C ASP A 100 -12.67 7.74 19.78
N ASP A 101 -12.19 6.88 20.70
CA ASP A 101 -12.48 7.03 22.13
C ASP A 101 -11.41 7.98 22.71
N ASP A 102 -11.87 9.17 23.10
CA ASP A 102 -11.19 10.30 23.75
C ASP A 102 -10.53 9.97 25.11
N ASP A 103 -9.94 8.79 25.29
CA ASP A 103 -9.17 8.46 26.48
C ASP A 103 -7.68 8.65 26.21
N GLU A 104 -7.21 9.88 26.48
CA GLU A 104 -5.79 10.27 26.61
C GLU A 104 -5.11 9.54 27.78
N THR A 105 -5.05 8.21 27.71
CA THR A 105 -4.06 7.43 28.45
C THR A 105 -2.94 7.06 27.49
N ASP A 106 -1.70 7.09 27.99
CA ASP A 106 -0.44 6.74 27.32
C ASP A 106 -0.45 5.28 26.77
N GLU A 107 -1.41 4.92 25.91
CA GLU A 107 -1.32 3.76 25.05
C GLU A 107 -0.23 4.11 24.03
N GLU A 108 0.97 3.55 24.27
CA GLU A 108 2.00 3.35 23.27
C GLU A 108 1.34 3.24 21.90
N LEU A 109 1.77 4.03 20.91
CA LEU A 109 1.31 4.00 19.52
C LEU A 109 1.33 2.56 18.98
N ALA A 110 0.32 1.78 19.35
CA ALA A 110 0.25 0.35 19.11
C ALA A 110 -0.33 0.23 17.72
N PHE A 111 0.56 0.40 16.74
CA PHE A 111 0.21 0.17 15.36
C PHE A 111 -0.26 -1.29 15.24
N PRO A 112 -1.45 -1.54 14.67
CA PRO A 112 -1.90 -2.91 14.46
C PRO A 112 -0.82 -3.66 13.67
N PRO A 113 -0.58 -4.95 13.96
CA PRO A 113 0.49 -5.69 13.32
C PRO A 113 0.19 -5.86 11.82
N ILE A 114 0.75 -4.99 11.00
CA ILE A 114 0.58 -5.04 9.55
C ILE A 114 1.43 -6.15 8.98
N ARG A 115 0.81 -6.99 8.17
CA ARG A 115 1.49 -8.11 7.48
C ARG A 115 1.74 -7.83 6.02
N TYR A 116 0.98 -6.92 5.43
CA TYR A 116 0.95 -6.67 4.01
C TYR A 116 1.09 -5.19 3.68
N LEU A 117 1.73 -4.92 2.56
CA LEU A 117 1.71 -3.63 1.89
C LEU A 117 1.00 -3.77 0.55
N HIS A 118 0.49 -2.65 0.05
CA HIS A 118 -0.30 -2.62 -1.17
C HIS A 118 0.26 -1.60 -2.18
N LEU A 119 0.52 -2.06 -3.41
CA LEU A 119 1.00 -1.22 -4.49
C LEU A 119 -0.05 -1.06 -5.56
N ARG A 120 -0.25 0.18 -6.00
CA ARG A 120 -0.93 0.56 -7.23
C ARG A 120 0.07 0.69 -8.37
N ASP A 121 -0.40 0.34 -9.57
CA ASP A 121 0.31 0.48 -10.85
C ASP A 121 1.76 -0.03 -10.76
N PRO A 122 1.97 -1.29 -10.31
CA PRO A 122 3.31 -1.79 -10.11
C PRO A 122 4.00 -2.07 -11.45
N TYR A 123 5.24 -1.61 -11.56
CA TYR A 123 6.17 -1.92 -12.63
C TYR A 123 7.23 -2.87 -12.10
N ILE A 124 7.43 -3.98 -12.81
CA ILE A 124 8.44 -4.98 -12.46
C ILE A 124 9.64 -4.77 -13.37
N LEU A 125 10.81 -4.61 -12.77
CA LEU A 125 12.08 -4.55 -13.47
C LEU A 125 12.68 -5.96 -13.48
N TYR A 126 12.84 -6.51 -14.68
CA TYR A 126 13.52 -7.79 -14.87
C TYR A 126 15.00 -7.52 -15.19
N PRO A 127 15.93 -7.95 -14.32
CA PRO A 127 17.34 -7.90 -14.64
C PRO A 127 17.67 -8.97 -15.69
N GLY A 128 18.04 -8.55 -16.90
CA GLY A 128 18.48 -9.40 -18.00
C GLY A 128 19.66 -8.76 -18.76
N ALA A 129 19.98 -9.27 -19.96
CA ALA A 129 21.03 -8.68 -20.80
C ALA A 129 20.74 -7.23 -21.25
N ALA A 130 19.46 -6.85 -21.22
CA ALA A 130 18.98 -5.47 -21.27
C ALA A 130 17.95 -5.28 -20.15
N MET A 131 17.92 -4.10 -19.52
CA MET A 131 16.86 -3.75 -18.56
C MET A 131 15.53 -3.65 -19.30
N SER A 132 14.57 -4.52 -18.96
CA SER A 132 13.19 -4.44 -19.45
C SER A 132 12.24 -4.09 -18.32
N PHE A 133 11.37 -3.11 -18.57
CA PHE A 133 10.28 -2.72 -17.69
C PHE A 133 9.01 -3.38 -18.21
N THR A 134 8.33 -4.13 -17.35
CA THR A 134 7.05 -4.72 -17.69
C THR A 134 6.02 -4.20 -16.69
N GLU A 135 4.94 -3.60 -17.22
CA GLU A 135 3.76 -3.31 -16.42
C GLU A 135 3.21 -4.62 -15.86
N SER A 136 2.87 -4.61 -14.57
CA SER A 136 2.16 -5.75 -13.99
C SER A 136 0.83 -5.97 -14.74
N PRO A 137 0.47 -7.22 -15.06
CA PRO A 137 -0.82 -7.52 -15.69
C PRO A 137 -2.00 -7.17 -14.77
N LEU A 138 -1.74 -6.97 -13.47
CA LEU A 138 -2.71 -6.48 -12.51
C LEU A 138 -2.37 -5.04 -12.10
N PRO A 139 -3.34 -4.11 -12.13
CA PRO A 139 -3.12 -2.70 -11.75
C PRO A 139 -2.89 -2.52 -10.25
N ILE A 140 -2.97 -3.61 -9.48
CA ILE A 140 -2.78 -3.61 -8.05
C ILE A 140 -2.10 -4.89 -7.57
N LEU A 141 -1.28 -4.77 -6.52
CA LEU A 141 -0.48 -5.85 -5.96
C LEU A 141 -0.48 -5.79 -4.43
N ARG A 142 -0.61 -6.95 -3.80
CA ARG A 142 -0.47 -7.16 -2.34
C ARG A 142 0.81 -7.95 -2.08
N LEU A 143 1.68 -7.44 -1.21
CA LEU A 143 2.96 -8.05 -0.86
C LEU A 143 3.06 -8.24 0.65
N ARG A 144 3.61 -9.38 1.09
CA ARG A 144 3.95 -9.58 2.50
C ARG A 144 5.17 -8.74 2.85
N LEU A 145 5.11 -8.04 3.98
CA LEU A 145 6.23 -7.22 4.44
C LEU A 145 7.49 -8.06 4.71
N THR A 146 7.32 -9.31 5.17
CA THR A 146 8.42 -10.26 5.42
C THR A 146 9.12 -10.76 4.15
N GLU A 147 8.62 -10.41 2.97
CA GLU A 147 9.22 -10.78 1.68
C GLU A 147 10.01 -9.63 1.06
N VAL A 148 10.03 -8.46 1.71
CA VAL A 148 10.74 -7.27 1.23
C VAL A 148 12.16 -7.30 1.78
N ASP A 149 13.13 -7.51 0.90
CA ASP A 149 14.56 -7.52 1.26
C ASP A 149 15.14 -6.10 1.39
N GLY A 150 14.49 -5.12 0.76
CA GLY A 150 14.91 -3.71 0.80
C GLY A 150 13.91 -2.79 0.13
N TRP A 151 13.95 -1.51 0.48
CA TRP A 151 13.01 -0.52 -0.05
C TRP A 151 13.63 0.87 -0.15
N LEU A 152 13.09 1.67 -1.06
CA LEU A 152 13.49 3.05 -1.30
C LEU A 152 12.23 3.91 -1.45
N PRO A 153 12.07 4.98 -0.67
CA PRO A 153 10.97 5.92 -0.88
C PRO A 153 11.17 6.67 -2.20
N GLY A 154 10.10 6.78 -2.97
CA GLY A 154 10.01 7.60 -4.16
C GLY A 154 9.38 8.96 -3.86
N ARG A 155 8.80 9.59 -4.89
CA ARG A 155 8.10 10.87 -4.72
C ARG A 155 6.83 10.68 -3.90
N VAL A 156 6.64 11.52 -2.90
CA VAL A 156 5.42 11.55 -2.09
C VAL A 156 4.39 12.42 -2.78
N ASN A 157 3.21 11.86 -3.05
CA ASN A 157 2.07 12.61 -3.56
C ASN A 157 1.04 12.72 -2.43
N VAL A 158 1.18 13.76 -1.59
CA VAL A 158 0.13 14.05 -0.62
C VAL A 158 -1.09 14.53 -1.42
N ILE A 159 -2.16 13.74 -1.46
CA ILE A 159 -3.44 14.19 -2.00
C ILE A 159 -4.01 15.15 -0.96
N ASP A 160 -3.70 16.43 -1.13
CA ASP A 160 -4.33 17.48 -0.34
C ASP A 160 -5.82 17.54 -0.70
N ARG A 161 -6.68 17.12 0.22
CA ARG A 161 -8.14 17.27 0.07
C ARG A 161 -8.60 18.70 0.35
N THR A 162 -7.70 19.59 0.74
CA THR A 162 -7.91 21.03 0.69
C THR A 162 -7.22 21.56 -0.56
N GLY A 163 -7.97 22.19 -1.48
CA GLY A 163 -7.44 22.71 -2.74
C GLY A 163 -6.52 23.92 -2.56
N GLY A 164 -5.42 23.76 -1.82
CA GLY A 164 -4.34 24.72 -1.72
C GLY A 164 -3.24 24.32 -2.69
N ASP A 165 -3.13 25.03 -3.80
CA ASP A 165 -1.98 24.93 -4.70
C ASP A 165 -0.70 25.18 -3.88
N PHE A 166 0.07 24.13 -3.62
CA PHE A 166 1.41 24.25 -3.09
C PHE A 166 2.30 24.82 -4.20
N GLU A 167 2.43 26.15 -4.26
CA GLU A 167 3.48 26.79 -5.05
C GLU A 167 4.84 26.47 -4.40
N PRO A 168 5.75 25.75 -5.10
CA PRO A 168 7.10 25.60 -4.61
C PRO A 168 7.76 27.00 -4.57
N PRO A 169 8.57 27.32 -3.54
CA PRO A 169 9.27 28.59 -3.49
C PRO A 169 10.25 28.66 -4.66
N PHE A 170 9.91 29.49 -5.65
CA PHE A 170 10.80 29.86 -6.74
C PHE A 170 12.05 30.53 -6.16
N HIS A 171 13.17 29.82 -6.10
CA HIS A 171 14.48 30.46 -6.05
C HIS A 171 14.84 30.94 -7.47
N GLY A 172 14.28 32.09 -7.83
CA GLY A 172 14.76 32.88 -8.95
C GLY A 172 16.06 33.57 -8.57
N ASP A 173 17.20 32.92 -8.81
CA ASP A 173 18.43 33.64 -9.09
C ASP A 173 18.83 33.41 -10.55
N ARG A 174 18.67 34.50 -11.29
CA ARG A 174 19.05 34.65 -12.69
C ARG A 174 20.57 34.56 -12.79
N PHE A 175 21.09 33.49 -13.41
CA PHE A 175 22.37 33.58 -14.10
C PHE A 175 22.09 33.75 -15.60
N THR A 176 22.19 35.01 -16.04
CA THR A 176 22.43 35.36 -17.45
C THR A 176 23.63 36.30 -17.49
N GLN A 177 24.81 35.70 -17.61
CA GLN A 177 25.91 35.98 -18.56
C GLN A 177 27.20 35.34 -18.06
#